data_AF-B7P2D0-F1
#
_entry.id   AF-B7P2D0-F1
#
_cell.length_a   1.000
_cell.length_b   1.000
_cell.length_c   1.000
_cell.angle_alpha   90.00
_cell.angle_beta   90.00
_cell.angle_gamma   90.00
#
_symmetry.space_group_name_H-M   'P 1'
#
loop_
_entity.id
_entity.type
_entity.pdbx_description
1 polymer ?
#
loop_
_entity_poly.entity_id
_entity_poly.type
_entity_poly.pdbx_seq_one_letter_code
_entity_poly.pdbx_strand_id
1 'polypeptide(L)'
;MRAVLVVPFLLAAAVAAPASGGEEQCDPAKCKGSENCMCASIKPPNGIEAKDMPQLVMLAFEGAVNTVNMPFYRELMDTTDRKNKQSGCRIGTTFFVNHEYLDYSAVHELHNRGSEIALRSITLNGTMAYWSDLDTDGWKAEIVGERDLLATQAAIPASDIYGMQAPLLTTGGDKSFKMIKEAGLLYDASIPHNRVKDSGRIMFPYTLDYGLQTPCVIEPCPEDKYPGVWAIPLNVWFKENQIEHLKIDFPCSTIDSCTPPPASADEAYEFLM
;
A
#
# COMPACT_ATOMS: atom_id res chain seq x y z
N MET A 1 -52.87 55.49 -35.38
CA MET A 1 -51.70 54.69 -35.82
C MET A 1 -51.14 53.98 -34.59
N ARG A 2 -51.01 52.65 -34.65
CA ARG A 2 -50.71 51.79 -33.50
C ARG A 2 -49.26 52.00 -33.02
N ALA A 3 -49.09 52.32 -31.74
CA ALA A 3 -47.78 52.31 -31.09
C ALA A 3 -47.41 50.86 -30.76
N VAL A 4 -46.30 50.38 -31.33
CA VAL A 4 -45.74 49.05 -31.06
C VAL A 4 -44.80 49.18 -29.86
N LEU A 5 -45.16 48.56 -28.74
CA LEU A 5 -44.33 48.44 -27.55
C LEU A 5 -43.41 47.22 -27.74
N VAL A 6 -42.11 47.46 -27.93
CA VAL A 6 -41.10 46.42 -27.96
C VAL A 6 -40.61 46.18 -26.54
N VAL A 7 -41.00 45.05 -25.95
CA VAL A 7 -40.48 44.58 -24.66
C VAL A 7 -39.20 43.76 -24.93
N PRO A 8 -38.04 44.11 -24.36
CA PRO A 8 -36.86 43.29 -24.50
C PRO A 8 -36.99 42.07 -23.57
N PHE A 9 -37.07 40.88 -24.15
CA PHE A 9 -36.92 39.62 -23.41
C PHE A 9 -35.44 39.47 -23.02
N LEU A 10 -35.13 39.75 -21.75
CA LEU A 10 -33.88 39.31 -21.13
C LEU A 10 -34.00 37.81 -20.84
N LEU A 11 -33.46 36.98 -21.73
CA LEU A 11 -33.18 35.58 -21.41
C LEU A 11 -31.99 35.54 -20.44
N ALA A 12 -32.27 35.42 -19.14
CA ALA A 12 -31.27 35.01 -18.17
C ALA A 12 -31.06 33.49 -18.30
N ALA A 13 -30.01 33.08 -19.01
CA ALA A 13 -29.55 31.70 -18.96
C ALA A 13 -28.94 31.45 -17.57
N ALA A 14 -29.71 30.81 -16.69
CA ALA A 14 -29.17 30.26 -15.45
C ALA A 14 -28.26 29.09 -15.82
N VAL A 15 -26.95 29.35 -15.88
CA VAL A 15 -25.94 28.28 -15.92
C VAL A 15 -25.96 27.65 -14.53
N ALA A 16 -26.68 26.55 -14.38
CA ALA A 16 -26.53 25.69 -13.23
C ALA A 16 -25.10 25.14 -13.24
N ALA A 17 -24.26 25.65 -12.34
CA ALA A 17 -22.99 25.01 -12.06
C ALA A 17 -23.27 23.55 -11.67
N PRO A 18 -22.53 22.56 -12.20
CA PRO A 18 -22.67 21.21 -11.71
C PRO A 18 -22.36 21.24 -10.21
N ALA A 19 -23.22 20.62 -9.41
CA ALA A 19 -22.93 20.38 -8.02
C ALA A 19 -21.66 19.52 -7.97
N SER A 20 -20.52 20.14 -7.70
CA SER A 20 -19.36 19.42 -7.20
C SER A 20 -19.80 18.86 -5.85
N GLY A 21 -20.20 17.59 -5.82
CA GLY A 21 -20.27 16.85 -4.57
C GLY A 21 -18.87 16.88 -4.00
N GLY A 22 -18.60 17.85 -3.12
CA GLY A 22 -17.29 17.99 -2.49
C GLY A 22 -17.05 16.72 -1.70
N GLU A 23 -16.00 15.98 -2.07
CA GLU A 23 -15.51 14.88 -1.26
C GLU A 23 -15.35 15.39 0.18
N GLU A 24 -16.02 14.71 1.11
CA GLU A 24 -15.94 15.08 2.53
C GLU A 24 -14.50 14.85 3.00
N GLN A 25 -13.78 15.93 3.25
CA GLN A 25 -12.44 15.86 3.83
C GLN A 25 -12.50 15.15 5.19
N CYS A 26 -11.54 14.26 5.46
CA CYS A 26 -11.50 13.50 6.69
C CYS A 26 -11.48 14.41 7.92
N ASP A 27 -12.40 14.15 8.86
CA ASP A 27 -12.54 14.88 10.12
C ASP A 27 -11.92 14.06 11.27
N PRO A 28 -10.74 14.44 11.81
CA PRO A 28 -10.11 13.75 12.93
C PRO A 28 -10.94 13.80 14.23
N ALA A 29 -11.93 14.68 14.32
CA ALA A 29 -12.88 14.70 15.44
C ALA A 29 -13.88 13.55 15.37
N LYS A 30 -14.22 13.05 14.16
CA LYS A 30 -15.14 11.94 13.93
C LYS A 30 -14.42 10.61 13.68
N CYS A 31 -13.30 10.64 12.97
CA CYS A 31 -12.50 9.47 12.65
C CYS A 31 -11.56 9.14 13.81
N LYS A 32 -11.98 8.22 14.69
CA LYS A 32 -11.23 7.85 15.90
C LYS A 32 -10.54 6.50 15.74
N GLY A 33 -9.28 6.42 16.16
CA GLY A 33 -8.52 5.17 16.16
C GLY A 33 -9.15 4.07 17.02
N SER A 34 -9.87 4.44 18.09
CA SER A 34 -10.65 3.51 18.93
C SER A 34 -11.78 2.80 18.17
N GLU A 35 -12.18 3.34 17.02
CA GLU A 35 -13.23 2.82 16.14
C GLU A 35 -12.64 2.26 14.84
N ASN A 36 -11.33 1.99 14.81
CA ASN A 36 -10.60 1.54 13.62
C ASN A 36 -10.72 2.54 12.45
N CYS A 37 -10.66 3.84 12.75
CA CYS A 37 -10.62 4.92 11.75
C CYS A 37 -9.40 5.82 11.98
N MET A 38 -8.64 6.11 10.93
CA MET A 38 -7.51 7.03 10.98
C MET A 38 -7.45 7.90 9.72
N CYS A 39 -7.41 9.22 9.88
CA CYS A 39 -7.20 10.13 8.74
C CYS A 39 -5.74 10.10 8.28
N ALA A 40 -5.51 10.31 6.99
CA ALA A 40 -4.16 10.48 6.44
C ALA A 40 -3.45 11.65 7.13
N SER A 41 -2.24 11.40 7.61
CA SER A 41 -1.47 12.36 8.39
C SER A 41 0.03 12.10 8.24
N ILE A 42 0.80 13.18 8.19
CA ILE A 42 2.26 13.15 8.31
C ILE A 42 2.73 13.35 9.77
N LYS A 43 1.79 13.63 10.68
CA LYS A 43 2.05 13.69 12.11
C LYS A 43 1.81 12.31 12.72
N PRO A 44 2.60 11.91 13.73
CA PRO A 44 2.37 10.67 14.45
C PRO A 44 0.90 10.48 14.86
N PRO A 45 0.39 9.23 14.84
CA PRO A 45 -0.97 8.93 15.24
C PRO A 45 -1.18 9.24 16.73
N ASN A 46 -2.44 9.45 17.11
CA ASN A 46 -2.88 9.67 18.49
C ASN A 46 -2.23 10.87 19.22
N GLY A 47 -1.65 11.82 18.48
CA GLY A 47 -1.07 13.04 19.07
C GLY A 47 0.22 12.80 19.86
N ILE A 48 0.89 11.67 19.63
CA ILE A 48 2.22 11.41 20.21
C ILE A 48 3.23 12.34 19.54
N GLU A 49 4.18 12.87 20.31
CA GLU A 49 5.27 13.67 19.75
C GLU A 49 6.26 12.77 19.00
N ALA A 50 6.83 13.24 17.89
CA ALA A 50 7.73 12.43 17.07
C ALA A 50 8.92 11.83 17.84
N LYS A 51 9.45 12.56 18.84
CA LYS A 51 10.54 12.10 19.71
C LYS A 51 10.15 10.92 20.63
N ASP A 52 8.87 10.77 20.90
CA ASP A 52 8.32 9.75 21.81
C ASP A 52 7.72 8.58 21.02
N MET A 53 7.61 8.69 19.70
CA MET A 53 7.11 7.64 18.82
C MET A 53 8.20 6.60 18.55
N PRO A 54 7.94 5.29 18.77
CA PRO A 54 8.83 4.24 18.29
C PRO A 54 8.88 4.24 16.77
N GLN A 55 10.09 4.23 16.19
CA GLN A 55 10.25 4.00 14.76
C GLN A 55 9.90 2.55 14.45
N LEU A 56 8.80 2.34 13.73
CA LEU A 56 8.42 1.04 13.20
C LEU A 56 9.08 0.85 11.83
N VAL A 57 9.57 -0.36 11.57
CA VAL A 57 10.15 -0.76 10.28
C VAL A 57 9.43 -2.02 9.83
N MET A 58 8.73 -1.95 8.71
CA MET A 58 8.11 -3.11 8.07
C MET A 58 9.12 -3.71 7.09
N LEU A 59 9.83 -4.75 7.52
CA LEU A 59 10.74 -5.50 6.66
C LEU A 59 9.92 -6.49 5.82
N ALA A 60 9.68 -6.11 4.57
CA ALA A 60 8.85 -6.87 3.65
C ALA A 60 9.66 -7.51 2.51
N PHE A 61 9.25 -8.70 2.10
CA PHE A 61 9.77 -9.41 0.94
C PHE A 61 8.64 -9.70 -0.03
N GLU A 62 8.92 -9.58 -1.32
CA GLU A 62 7.94 -9.79 -2.38
C GLU A 62 8.37 -11.00 -3.23
N GLY A 63 7.39 -11.78 -3.68
CA GLY A 63 7.60 -12.86 -4.64
C GLY A 63 7.58 -14.27 -4.03
N ALA A 64 7.91 -15.25 -4.86
CA ALA A 64 7.81 -16.67 -4.49
C ALA A 64 8.90 -17.09 -3.50
N VAL A 65 8.48 -17.56 -2.33
CA VAL A 65 9.35 -18.25 -1.36
C VAL A 65 9.62 -19.66 -1.83
N ASN A 66 10.88 -20.05 -1.93
CA ASN A 66 11.31 -21.37 -2.39
C ASN A 66 12.68 -21.77 -1.83
N THR A 67 13.21 -22.89 -2.32
CA THR A 67 14.47 -23.47 -1.84
C THR A 67 15.70 -22.58 -2.07
N VAL A 68 15.63 -21.60 -2.99
CA VAL A 68 16.74 -20.70 -3.30
C VAL A 68 16.87 -19.58 -2.26
N ASN A 69 15.76 -18.97 -1.85
CA ASN A 69 15.76 -17.82 -0.93
C ASN A 69 15.56 -18.21 0.54
N MET A 70 14.99 -19.37 0.83
CA MET A 70 14.82 -19.85 2.22
C MET A 70 16.09 -19.90 3.07
N PRO A 71 17.28 -20.28 2.56
CA PRO A 71 18.51 -20.21 3.35
C PRO A 71 18.79 -18.80 3.89
N PHE A 72 18.57 -17.76 3.07
CA PHE A 72 18.71 -16.37 3.48
C PHE A 72 17.66 -15.97 4.52
N TYR A 73 16.39 -16.33 4.31
CA TYR A 73 15.33 -16.02 5.29
C TYR A 73 15.56 -16.69 6.64
N ARG A 74 16.06 -17.93 6.65
CA ARG A 74 16.46 -18.62 7.89
C ARG A 74 17.63 -17.92 8.56
N GLU A 75 18.69 -17.55 7.84
CA GLU A 75 19.80 -16.77 8.41
C GLU A 75 19.32 -15.43 9.01
N LEU A 76 18.38 -14.77 8.35
CA LEU A 76 17.79 -13.53 8.83
C LEU A 76 17.00 -13.74 10.14
N MET A 77 16.23 -14.82 10.24
CA MET A 77 15.23 -15.03 11.30
C MET A 77 15.70 -15.95 12.45
N ASP A 78 16.70 -16.81 12.24
CA ASP A 78 17.15 -17.81 13.22
C ASP A 78 18.02 -17.23 14.34
N THR A 79 18.61 -16.06 14.14
CA THR A 79 19.40 -15.41 15.19
C THR A 79 18.51 -14.96 16.35
N THR A 80 18.94 -15.27 17.58
CA THR A 80 18.25 -14.82 18.80
C THR A 80 18.55 -13.36 19.15
N ASP A 81 19.47 -12.73 18.43
CA ASP A 81 20.03 -11.44 18.78
C ASP A 81 19.27 -10.28 18.12
N ARG A 82 18.54 -10.56 17.03
CA ARG A 82 17.67 -9.58 16.35
C ARG A 82 16.35 -9.46 17.11
N LYS A 83 16.31 -8.51 18.04
CA LYS A 83 15.14 -8.21 18.87
C LYS A 83 14.76 -6.74 18.81
N ASN A 84 13.45 -6.51 18.86
CA ASN A 84 12.89 -5.17 19.03
C ASN A 84 13.33 -4.59 20.38
N LYS A 85 14.03 -3.45 20.36
CA LYS A 85 14.69 -2.86 21.55
C LYS A 85 13.73 -2.63 22.73
N GLN A 86 12.49 -2.25 22.44
CA GLN A 86 11.52 -1.88 23.48
C GLN A 86 10.75 -3.07 24.04
N SER A 87 10.40 -4.07 23.22
CA SER A 87 9.62 -5.24 23.65
C SER A 87 10.48 -6.46 24.01
N GLY A 88 11.71 -6.55 23.49
CA GLY A 88 12.56 -7.74 23.61
C GLY A 88 12.09 -8.94 22.76
N CYS A 89 10.99 -8.79 22.01
CA CYS A 89 10.52 -9.79 21.07
C CYS A 89 11.46 -9.89 19.86
N ARG A 90 11.49 -11.05 19.19
CA ARG A 90 12.17 -11.19 17.90
C ARG A 90 11.60 -10.18 16.89
N ILE A 91 12.39 -9.80 15.91
CA ILE A 91 11.89 -9.01 14.78
C ILE A 91 10.84 -9.81 14.00
N GLY A 92 9.85 -9.11 13.45
CA GLY A 92 8.88 -9.68 12.51
C GLY A 92 9.25 -9.30 11.08
N THR A 93 8.74 -10.07 10.12
CA THR A 93 8.86 -9.82 8.68
C THR A 93 7.51 -10.08 8.02
N THR A 94 7.27 -9.44 6.88
CA THR A 94 6.07 -9.64 6.06
C THR A 94 6.48 -10.21 4.71
N PHE A 95 5.80 -11.24 4.24
CA PHE A 95 6.03 -11.83 2.92
C PHE A 95 4.79 -11.63 2.06
N PHE A 96 4.87 -10.77 1.04
CA PHE A 96 3.86 -10.67 -0.02
C PHE A 96 4.17 -11.72 -1.09
N VAL A 97 3.64 -12.92 -0.89
CA VAL A 97 3.94 -14.07 -1.75
C VAL A 97 3.02 -14.11 -2.95
N ASN A 98 3.49 -14.69 -4.06
CA ASN A 98 2.67 -15.06 -5.23
C ASN A 98 2.65 -16.59 -5.36
N HIS A 99 1.62 -17.16 -6.01
CA HIS A 99 1.48 -18.61 -6.17
C HIS A 99 2.59 -19.25 -7.03
N GLU A 100 2.91 -18.66 -8.18
CA GLU A 100 3.83 -19.28 -9.14
C GLU A 100 5.22 -19.55 -8.52
N TYR A 101 5.68 -20.80 -8.60
CA TYR A 101 6.95 -21.30 -8.02
C TYR A 101 7.04 -21.26 -6.49
N LEU A 102 5.92 -21.11 -5.78
CA LEU A 102 5.87 -21.06 -4.32
C LEU A 102 6.02 -22.44 -3.70
N ASP A 103 6.93 -22.58 -2.74
CA ASP A 103 7.01 -23.73 -1.83
C ASP A 103 6.12 -23.47 -0.61
N TYR A 104 4.92 -24.04 -0.61
CA TYR A 104 3.97 -23.91 0.49
C TYR A 104 4.51 -24.43 1.83
N SER A 105 5.40 -25.42 1.84
CA SER A 105 6.00 -25.92 3.09
C SER A 105 6.97 -24.90 3.67
N ALA A 106 7.74 -24.23 2.82
CA ALA A 106 8.59 -23.12 3.23
C ALA A 106 7.79 -21.94 3.78
N VAL A 107 6.67 -21.59 3.13
CA VAL A 107 5.76 -20.54 3.60
C VAL A 107 5.15 -20.90 4.96
N HIS A 108 4.73 -22.15 5.15
CA HIS A 108 4.27 -22.65 6.44
C HIS A 108 5.33 -22.51 7.54
N GLU A 109 6.60 -22.79 7.22
CA GLU A 109 7.71 -22.58 8.15
C GLU A 109 7.86 -21.10 8.55
N LEU A 110 7.80 -20.18 7.58
CA LEU A 110 7.91 -18.74 7.84
C LEU A 110 6.78 -18.23 8.73
N HIS A 111 5.54 -18.65 8.48
CA HIS A 111 4.37 -18.32 9.31
C HIS A 111 4.53 -18.84 10.74
N ASN A 112 4.88 -20.12 10.92
CA ASN A 112 5.10 -20.71 12.24
C ASN A 112 6.25 -20.06 13.03
N ARG A 113 7.18 -19.40 12.33
CA ARG A 113 8.27 -18.64 12.94
C ARG A 113 7.89 -17.20 13.31
N GLY A 114 6.65 -16.80 13.06
CA GLY A 114 6.11 -15.49 13.43
C GLY A 114 6.21 -14.43 12.33
N SER A 115 6.47 -14.84 11.09
CA SER A 115 6.36 -13.93 9.94
C SER A 115 4.91 -13.79 9.52
N GLU A 116 4.53 -12.60 9.07
CA GLU A 116 3.26 -12.37 8.40
C GLU A 116 3.35 -12.88 6.96
N ILE A 117 2.31 -13.60 6.51
CA ILE A 117 2.15 -14.02 5.12
C ILE A 117 0.97 -13.25 4.54
N ALA A 118 1.25 -12.47 3.49
CA ALA A 118 0.31 -11.60 2.81
C ALA A 118 0.27 -11.93 1.31
N LEU A 119 -0.75 -11.39 0.62
CA LEU A 119 -1.13 -11.80 -0.73
C LEU A 119 -0.49 -10.91 -1.79
N ARG A 120 -0.11 -11.51 -2.93
CA ARG A 120 0.45 -10.82 -4.10
C ARG A 120 -0.02 -11.42 -5.43
N SER A 121 -1.17 -12.10 -5.44
CA SER A 121 -1.83 -12.72 -6.59
C SER A 121 -1.32 -14.11 -6.99
N ILE A 122 -2.18 -14.86 -7.69
CA ILE A 122 -1.84 -16.17 -8.23
C ILE A 122 -0.93 -16.01 -9.46
N THR A 123 -1.36 -15.23 -10.45
CA THR A 123 -0.74 -15.25 -11.78
C THR A 123 0.46 -14.33 -11.91
N LEU A 124 0.59 -13.31 -11.05
CA LEU A 124 1.64 -12.28 -11.12
C LEU A 124 1.85 -11.74 -12.54
N ASN A 125 0.75 -11.53 -13.29
CA ASN A 125 0.77 -10.98 -14.64
C ASN A 125 1.67 -9.72 -14.75
N GLY A 126 2.59 -9.72 -15.71
CA GLY A 126 3.59 -8.67 -15.89
C GLY A 126 3.10 -7.39 -16.57
N THR A 127 1.79 -7.19 -16.76
CA THR A 127 1.25 -6.01 -17.44
C THR A 127 0.32 -5.21 -16.53
N MET A 128 0.54 -3.89 -16.43
CA MET A 128 -0.33 -2.99 -15.65
C MET A 128 -1.78 -3.03 -16.13
N ALA A 129 -1.99 -3.13 -17.46
CA ALA A 129 -3.31 -3.19 -18.07
C ALA A 129 -4.14 -4.39 -17.57
N TYR A 130 -3.50 -5.54 -17.33
CA TYR A 130 -4.20 -6.69 -16.75
C TYR A 130 -4.86 -6.30 -15.42
N TRP A 131 -4.08 -5.74 -14.50
CA TRP A 131 -4.53 -5.37 -13.15
C TRP A 131 -5.57 -4.25 -13.14
N SER A 132 -5.40 -3.22 -13.98
CA SER A 132 -6.36 -2.11 -14.06
C SER A 132 -7.70 -2.54 -14.68
N ASP A 133 -7.68 -3.51 -15.60
CA ASP A 133 -8.85 -3.91 -16.36
C ASP A 133 -9.70 -4.96 -15.66
N LEU A 134 -9.10 -5.79 -14.77
CA LEU A 134 -9.81 -6.79 -13.96
C LEU A 134 -11.05 -6.16 -13.29
N ASP A 135 -12.17 -6.87 -13.33
CA ASP A 135 -13.33 -6.59 -12.49
C ASP A 135 -13.12 -7.09 -11.05
N THR A 136 -14.07 -6.80 -10.15
CA THR A 136 -13.98 -7.22 -8.74
C THR A 136 -13.87 -8.75 -8.61
N ASP A 137 -14.55 -9.50 -9.47
CA ASP A 137 -14.47 -10.97 -9.48
C ASP A 137 -13.11 -11.47 -9.97
N GLY A 138 -12.51 -10.81 -10.96
CA GLY A 138 -11.14 -11.06 -11.39
C GLY A 138 -10.12 -10.81 -10.29
N TRP A 139 -10.22 -9.68 -9.59
CA TRP A 139 -9.41 -9.39 -8.40
C TRP A 139 -9.61 -10.43 -7.30
N LYS A 140 -10.84 -10.91 -7.12
CA LYS A 140 -11.16 -11.96 -6.15
C LYS A 140 -10.53 -13.29 -6.54
N ALA A 141 -10.58 -13.67 -7.82
CA ALA A 141 -9.94 -14.88 -8.31
C ALA A 141 -8.42 -14.86 -8.07
N GLU A 142 -7.78 -13.70 -8.25
CA GLU A 142 -6.35 -13.53 -8.02
C GLU A 142 -5.97 -13.51 -6.54
N ILE A 143 -6.63 -12.69 -5.73
CA ILE A 143 -6.19 -12.42 -4.36
C ILE A 143 -6.84 -13.38 -3.35
N VAL A 144 -8.16 -13.56 -3.43
CA VAL A 144 -8.86 -14.48 -2.51
C VAL A 144 -8.57 -15.92 -2.88
N GLY A 145 -8.44 -16.23 -4.17
CA GLY A 145 -7.98 -17.55 -4.63
C GLY A 145 -6.61 -17.90 -4.07
N GLU A 146 -5.67 -16.94 -4.04
CA GLU A 146 -4.37 -17.14 -3.41
C GLU A 146 -4.50 -17.39 -1.89
N ARG A 147 -5.36 -16.64 -1.19
CA ARG A 147 -5.62 -16.87 0.23
C ARG A 147 -6.10 -18.28 0.51
N ASP A 148 -7.00 -18.80 -0.34
CA ASP A 148 -7.52 -20.17 -0.23
C ASP A 148 -6.42 -21.21 -0.49
N LEU A 149 -5.51 -20.94 -1.45
CA LEU A 149 -4.35 -21.79 -1.70
C LEU A 149 -3.38 -21.80 -0.51
N LEU A 150 -3.04 -20.65 0.05
CA LEU A 150 -2.19 -20.57 1.24
C LEU A 150 -2.83 -21.26 2.44
N ALA A 151 -4.13 -21.09 2.64
CA ALA A 151 -4.84 -21.70 3.75
C ALA A 151 -4.88 -23.23 3.65
N THR A 152 -5.01 -23.75 2.44
CA THR A 152 -5.11 -25.20 2.21
C THR A 152 -3.76 -25.88 2.04
N GLN A 153 -2.87 -25.32 1.21
CA GLN A 153 -1.61 -25.94 0.82
C GLN A 153 -0.47 -25.62 1.80
N ALA A 154 -0.42 -24.41 2.36
CA ALA A 154 0.52 -24.05 3.43
C ALA A 154 -0.08 -24.22 4.83
N ALA A 155 -1.33 -24.68 4.97
CA ALA A 155 -1.99 -24.92 6.26
C ALA A 155 -1.94 -23.71 7.22
N ILE A 156 -2.02 -22.49 6.67
CA ILE A 156 -2.09 -21.24 7.44
C ILE A 156 -3.56 -20.92 7.71
N PRO A 157 -3.96 -20.55 8.94
CA PRO A 157 -5.33 -20.09 9.16
C PRO A 157 -5.67 -18.91 8.24
N ALA A 158 -6.77 -18.99 7.49
CA ALA A 158 -7.16 -17.91 6.57
C ALA A 158 -7.36 -16.56 7.28
N SER A 159 -7.68 -16.58 8.59
CA SER A 159 -7.76 -15.40 9.46
C SER A 159 -6.43 -14.69 9.68
N ASP A 160 -5.32 -15.40 9.49
CA ASP A 160 -3.96 -14.87 9.68
C ASP A 160 -3.40 -14.28 8.36
N ILE A 161 -4.17 -14.35 7.27
CA ILE A 161 -3.82 -13.84 5.94
C ILE A 161 -4.76 -12.67 5.62
N TYR A 162 -4.36 -11.47 6.02
CA TYR A 162 -5.22 -10.28 6.01
C TYR A 162 -4.62 -9.08 5.27
N GLY A 163 -3.39 -9.17 4.79
CA GLY A 163 -2.73 -8.13 4.00
C GLY A 163 -2.64 -8.49 2.51
N MET A 164 -2.58 -7.48 1.65
CA MET A 164 -2.19 -7.65 0.27
C MET A 164 -1.31 -6.54 -0.26
N GLN A 165 -0.60 -6.83 -1.35
CA GLN A 165 0.07 -5.86 -2.19
C GLN A 165 -0.13 -6.25 -3.65
N ALA A 166 -0.68 -5.34 -4.44
CA ALA A 166 -0.96 -5.52 -5.85
C ALA A 166 0.36 -5.64 -6.64
N PRO A 167 0.44 -6.58 -7.60
CA PRO A 167 1.56 -6.67 -8.52
C PRO A 167 1.77 -5.36 -9.29
N LEU A 168 3.04 -5.03 -9.52
CA LEU A 168 3.46 -3.77 -10.16
C LEU A 168 2.95 -2.51 -9.46
N LEU A 169 2.47 -2.63 -8.21
CA LEU A 169 1.80 -1.55 -7.46
C LEU A 169 0.60 -0.95 -8.21
N THR A 170 0.00 -1.73 -9.12
CA THR A 170 -1.14 -1.30 -9.95
C THR A 170 -2.42 -1.84 -9.34
N THR A 171 -3.21 -0.97 -8.73
CA THR A 171 -4.51 -1.37 -8.15
C THR A 171 -5.60 -1.44 -9.22
N GLY A 172 -6.78 -1.95 -8.87
CA GLY A 172 -7.97 -1.97 -9.72
C GLY A 172 -8.91 -0.78 -9.49
N GLY A 173 -8.43 0.26 -8.80
CA GLY A 173 -9.28 1.32 -8.26
C GLY A 173 -10.37 0.74 -7.37
N ASP A 174 -11.61 1.20 -7.54
CA ASP A 174 -12.74 0.71 -6.75
C ASP A 174 -12.96 -0.80 -6.86
N LYS A 175 -12.59 -1.40 -7.99
CA LYS A 175 -12.81 -2.83 -8.22
C LYS A 175 -11.99 -3.71 -7.27
N SER A 176 -10.71 -3.35 -7.06
CA SER A 176 -9.84 -4.08 -6.12
C SER A 176 -10.19 -3.75 -4.67
N PHE A 177 -10.49 -2.49 -4.35
CA PHE A 177 -10.83 -2.11 -2.97
C PHE A 177 -12.19 -2.63 -2.52
N LYS A 178 -13.15 -2.77 -3.44
CA LYS A 178 -14.39 -3.52 -3.19
C LYS A 178 -14.12 -4.98 -2.87
N MET A 179 -13.23 -5.63 -3.62
CA MET A 179 -12.81 -7.00 -3.32
C MET A 179 -12.18 -7.10 -1.93
N ILE A 180 -11.23 -6.22 -1.58
CA ILE A 180 -10.58 -6.19 -0.26
C ILE A 180 -11.63 -6.13 0.85
N LYS A 181 -12.60 -5.21 0.71
CA LYS A 181 -13.67 -5.02 1.69
C LYS A 181 -14.58 -6.24 1.80
N GLU A 182 -15.03 -6.81 0.69
CA GLU A 182 -15.90 -7.99 0.65
C GLU A 182 -15.20 -9.25 1.16
N ALA A 183 -13.89 -9.38 0.91
CA ALA A 183 -13.06 -10.49 1.35
C ALA A 183 -12.65 -10.40 2.83
N GLY A 184 -12.90 -9.26 3.48
CA GLY A 184 -12.50 -9.00 4.86
C GLY A 184 -10.99 -8.88 5.05
N LEU A 185 -10.26 -8.45 4.03
CA LEU A 185 -8.84 -8.11 4.17
C LEU A 185 -8.69 -6.82 4.96
N LEU A 186 -7.64 -6.73 5.78
CA LEU A 186 -7.39 -5.62 6.69
C LEU A 186 -6.75 -4.43 5.97
N TYR A 187 -5.74 -4.69 5.14
CA TYR A 187 -4.95 -3.62 4.54
C TYR A 187 -4.49 -3.92 3.11
N ASP A 188 -4.26 -2.85 2.37
CA ASP A 188 -3.52 -2.80 1.13
C ASP A 188 -2.21 -2.03 1.31
N ALA A 189 -1.10 -2.54 0.75
CA ALA A 189 0.22 -1.91 0.77
C ALA A 189 0.71 -1.57 -0.65
N SER A 190 -0.20 -1.16 -1.54
CA SER A 190 0.11 -0.95 -2.97
C SER A 190 0.31 0.51 -3.35
N ILE A 191 -0.21 1.46 -2.57
CA ILE A 191 -0.28 2.87 -2.96
C ILE A 191 1.01 3.61 -2.56
N PRO A 192 1.81 4.09 -3.52
CA PRO A 192 2.98 4.90 -3.21
C PRO A 192 2.59 6.28 -2.69
N HIS A 193 3.34 6.76 -1.69
CA HIS A 193 3.27 8.14 -1.24
C HIS A 193 4.50 8.88 -1.74
N ASN A 194 4.30 9.72 -2.75
CA ASN A 194 5.37 10.57 -3.26
C ASN A 194 5.65 11.68 -2.24
N ARG A 195 6.89 11.74 -1.76
CA ARG A 195 7.35 12.72 -0.76
C ARG A 195 8.49 13.54 -1.31
N VAL A 196 8.87 14.57 -0.58
CA VAL A 196 10.12 15.30 -0.86
C VAL A 196 11.21 14.71 0.02
N LYS A 197 12.38 14.42 -0.56
CA LYS A 197 13.56 13.94 0.18
C LYS A 197 13.86 14.87 1.36
N ASP A 198 14.22 14.30 2.50
CA ASP A 198 14.56 15.01 3.75
C ASP A 198 13.49 15.94 4.34
N SER A 199 12.29 16.00 3.77
CA SER A 199 11.22 16.88 4.27
C SER A 199 10.56 16.41 5.57
N GLY A 200 10.88 15.20 6.04
CA GLY A 200 10.17 14.53 7.15
C GLY A 200 8.69 14.20 6.87
N ARG A 201 8.17 14.44 5.65
CA ARG A 201 6.77 14.21 5.28
C ARG A 201 6.48 12.76 4.93
N ILE A 202 6.70 11.87 5.88
CA ILE A 202 6.30 10.45 5.80
C ILE A 202 4.80 10.36 6.08
N MET A 203 4.06 9.62 5.26
CA MET A 203 2.66 9.34 5.48
C MET A 203 2.51 8.13 6.40
N PHE A 204 1.75 8.28 7.49
CA PHE A 204 1.37 7.16 8.35
C PHE A 204 0.23 6.35 7.72
N PRO A 205 0.07 5.06 8.10
CA PRO A 205 -1.11 4.28 7.70
C PRO A 205 -2.40 4.99 8.08
N TYR A 206 -3.40 4.88 7.21
CA TYR A 206 -4.70 5.52 7.37
C TYR A 206 -5.81 4.63 6.80
N THR A 207 -7.05 4.92 7.15
CA THR A 207 -8.20 4.15 6.67
C THR A 207 -8.94 4.88 5.56
N LEU A 208 -9.64 4.10 4.73
CA LEU A 208 -10.39 4.59 3.58
C LEU A 208 -11.86 4.94 3.93
N ASP A 209 -12.16 5.20 5.20
CA ASP A 209 -13.48 5.67 5.67
C ASP A 209 -13.93 6.96 4.98
N TYR A 210 -12.98 7.81 4.61
CA TYR A 210 -13.20 9.04 3.84
C TYR A 210 -12.66 8.93 2.41
N GLY A 211 -12.49 7.71 1.90
CA GLY A 211 -11.88 7.46 0.60
C GLY A 211 -10.36 7.65 0.63
N LEU A 212 -9.75 7.72 -0.56
CA LEU A 212 -8.32 8.00 -0.69
C LEU A 212 -8.04 9.47 -0.32
N GLN A 213 -7.16 9.67 0.65
CA GLN A 213 -6.85 11.00 1.19
C GLN A 213 -5.48 11.54 0.73
N THR A 214 -4.77 10.77 -0.10
CA THR A 214 -3.47 11.13 -0.68
C THR A 214 -3.54 11.13 -2.20
N PRO A 215 -2.66 11.87 -2.90
CA PRO A 215 -2.61 11.82 -4.36
C PRO A 215 -2.40 10.39 -4.88
N CYS A 216 -3.12 10.03 -5.93
CA CYS A 216 -2.88 8.79 -6.67
C CYS A 216 -1.59 8.93 -7.48
N VAL A 217 -0.59 8.08 -7.21
CA VAL A 217 0.69 8.08 -7.93
C VAL A 217 0.66 7.11 -9.10
N ILE A 218 0.01 5.96 -8.93
CA ILE A 218 -0.14 4.91 -9.94
C ILE A 218 -1.64 4.63 -10.07
N GLU A 219 -2.22 5.04 -11.20
CA GLU A 219 -3.62 4.82 -11.50
C GLU A 219 -3.91 3.38 -11.95
N PRO A 220 -5.14 2.87 -11.77
CA PRO A 220 -6.25 3.51 -11.07
C PRO A 220 -6.13 3.40 -9.53
N CYS A 221 -6.68 4.37 -8.80
CA CYS A 221 -6.83 4.35 -7.34
C CYS A 221 -8.33 4.36 -6.96
N PRO A 222 -8.72 4.00 -5.72
CA PRO A 222 -10.13 4.01 -5.33
C PRO A 222 -10.67 5.45 -5.28
N GLU A 223 -11.85 5.64 -5.87
CA GLU A 223 -12.62 6.90 -5.84
C GLU A 223 -13.74 6.82 -4.78
N ASP A 224 -14.22 5.61 -4.47
CA ASP A 224 -15.21 5.36 -3.42
C ASP A 224 -14.60 5.26 -2.01
N LYS A 225 -15.49 5.20 -1.01
CA LYS A 225 -15.14 5.01 0.41
C LYS A 225 -15.16 3.53 0.79
N TYR A 226 -14.14 3.08 1.50
CA TYR A 226 -14.01 1.72 2.03
C TYR A 226 -13.75 1.72 3.54
N PRO A 227 -14.77 2.03 4.37
CA PRO A 227 -14.63 2.12 5.83
C PRO A 227 -13.94 0.91 6.46
N GLY A 228 -12.94 1.18 7.31
CA GLY A 228 -12.16 0.16 8.02
C GLY A 228 -11.11 -0.61 7.19
N VAL A 229 -11.01 -0.37 5.88
CA VAL A 229 -9.87 -0.86 5.08
C VAL A 229 -8.70 0.11 5.28
N TRP A 230 -7.54 -0.44 5.62
CA TRP A 230 -6.31 0.33 5.80
C TRP A 230 -5.50 0.43 4.50
N ALA A 231 -4.99 1.62 4.23
CA ALA A 231 -3.89 1.82 3.30
C ALA A 231 -2.59 1.95 4.11
N ILE A 232 -1.62 1.07 3.85
CA ILE A 232 -0.24 1.21 4.31
C ILE A 232 0.55 1.86 3.18
N PRO A 233 0.78 3.19 3.23
CA PRO A 233 1.43 3.90 2.13
C PRO A 233 2.90 3.49 1.98
N LEU A 234 3.30 3.23 0.73
CA LEU A 234 4.71 3.02 0.39
C LEU A 234 5.41 4.38 0.30
N ASN A 235 5.98 4.82 1.41
CA ASN A 235 6.78 6.03 1.44
C ASN A 235 8.04 5.85 0.60
N VAL A 236 8.13 6.55 -0.53
CA VAL A 236 9.21 6.35 -1.49
C VAL A 236 10.59 6.67 -0.90
N TRP A 237 11.57 5.86 -1.30
CA TRP A 237 12.99 6.07 -1.09
C TRP A 237 13.54 6.98 -2.19
N PHE A 238 14.78 7.45 -2.02
CA PHE A 238 15.45 8.27 -3.03
C PHE A 238 16.82 7.68 -3.36
N LYS A 239 17.11 7.53 -4.65
CA LYS A 239 18.47 7.22 -5.11
C LYS A 239 19.00 8.35 -5.99
N GLU A 240 20.17 8.86 -5.64
CA GLU A 240 20.89 9.80 -6.50
C GLU A 240 21.37 9.06 -7.74
N ASN A 241 21.05 9.60 -8.91
CA ASN A 241 21.60 9.17 -10.18
C ASN A 241 22.19 10.36 -10.94
N GLN A 242 23.28 10.13 -11.67
CA GLN A 242 23.90 11.14 -12.51
C GLN A 242 23.37 11.01 -13.93
N ILE A 243 22.65 12.03 -14.38
CA ILE A 243 22.24 12.16 -15.77
C ILE A 243 23.04 13.33 -16.36
N GLU A 244 23.95 13.00 -17.27
CA GLU A 244 24.91 13.94 -17.87
C GLU A 244 25.77 14.65 -16.82
N HIS A 245 25.45 15.92 -16.51
CA HIS A 245 26.16 16.76 -15.55
C HIS A 245 25.30 17.12 -14.32
N LEU A 246 24.11 16.54 -14.20
CA LEU A 246 23.16 16.79 -13.12
C LEU A 246 23.08 15.58 -12.19
N LYS A 247 23.15 15.86 -10.88
CA LYS A 247 22.81 14.90 -9.82
C LYS A 247 21.33 15.09 -9.49
N ILE A 248 20.54 14.03 -9.68
CA ILE A 248 19.11 14.06 -9.47
C ILE A 248 18.73 12.89 -8.57
N ASP A 249 17.93 13.16 -7.55
CA ASP A 249 17.33 12.14 -6.69
C ASP A 249 16.05 11.60 -7.35
N PHE A 250 16.02 10.31 -7.61
CA PHE A 250 14.86 9.61 -8.17
C PHE A 250 14.08 8.89 -7.07
N PRO A 251 12.75 9.06 -6.99
CA PRO A 251 11.92 8.32 -6.06
C PRO A 251 11.77 6.85 -6.50
N CYS A 252 11.76 5.94 -5.54
CA CYS A 252 11.53 4.51 -5.76
C CYS A 252 10.68 3.93 -4.63
N SER A 253 9.63 3.17 -4.98
CA SER A 253 8.66 2.64 -4.00
C SER A 253 9.18 1.40 -3.28
N THR A 254 10.01 0.60 -3.95
CA THR A 254 10.67 -0.60 -3.42
C THR A 254 12.18 -0.46 -3.56
N ILE A 255 12.95 -1.08 -2.67
CA ILE A 255 14.42 -0.93 -2.63
C ILE A 255 15.08 -1.45 -3.91
N ASP A 256 14.57 -2.51 -4.49
CA ASP A 256 15.06 -3.10 -5.75
C ASP A 256 14.75 -2.24 -6.99
N SER A 257 13.73 -1.38 -6.93
CA SER A 257 13.43 -0.39 -7.98
C SER A 257 14.32 0.86 -7.92
N CYS A 258 15.09 1.04 -6.86
CA CYS A 258 16.03 2.15 -6.72
C CYS A 258 17.27 1.93 -7.59
N THR A 259 17.40 2.69 -8.67
CA THR A 259 18.48 2.54 -9.65
C THR A 259 19.43 3.75 -9.68
N PRO A 260 20.76 3.53 -9.78
CA PRO A 260 21.43 2.23 -9.75
C PRO A 260 21.39 1.59 -8.34
N PRO A 261 21.40 0.25 -8.23
CA PRO A 261 21.48 -0.40 -6.92
C PRO A 261 22.84 -0.12 -6.25
N PRO A 262 22.94 -0.16 -4.91
CA PRO A 262 24.22 -0.08 -4.21
C PRO A 262 25.23 -1.12 -4.72
N ALA A 263 26.48 -0.71 -4.95
CA ALA A 263 27.52 -1.58 -5.50
C ALA A 263 28.30 -2.36 -4.43
N SER A 264 28.12 -2.02 -3.15
CA SER A 264 28.83 -2.62 -2.02
C SER A 264 27.96 -2.67 -0.76
N ALA A 265 28.40 -3.44 0.24
CA ALA A 265 27.74 -3.50 1.55
C ALA A 265 27.74 -2.13 2.26
N ASP A 266 28.83 -1.36 2.14
CA ASP A 266 28.93 -0.02 2.73
C ASP A 266 27.96 0.95 2.06
N GLU A 267 27.85 0.92 0.73
CA GLU A 267 26.86 1.73 0.02
C GLU A 267 25.41 1.32 0.35
N ALA A 268 25.16 0.03 0.57
CA ALA A 268 23.85 -0.45 0.98
C ALA A 268 23.51 0.01 2.40
N TYR A 269 24.49 0.00 3.31
CA TYR A 269 24.34 0.54 4.65
C TYR A 269 24.02 2.04 4.61
N GLU A 270 24.82 2.83 3.90
CA GLU A 270 24.59 4.29 3.77
C GLU A 270 23.26 4.61 3.09
N PHE A 271 22.77 3.76 2.19
CA PHE A 271 21.45 3.94 1.57
C PHE A 271 20.29 3.70 2.56
N LEU A 272 20.47 2.81 3.53
CA LEU A 272 19.44 2.46 4.51
C LEU A 272 19.40 3.39 5.74
N MET A 273 20.44 4.22 5.93
CA MET A 273 20.62 5.12 7.07
C MET A 273 20.21 6.56 6.76
#